data_AF-A0A6B2SP33-F1
#
_entry.id   AF-A0A6B2SP33-F1
#
_cell.length_a   1.000
_cell.length_b   1.000
_cell.length_c   1.000
_cell.angle_alpha   90.00
_cell.angle_beta   90.00
_cell.angle_gamma   90.00
#
_symmetry.space_group_name_H-M   'P 1'
#
loop_
_entity.id
_entity.type
_entity.pdbx_description
1 polymer ?
#
loop_
_entity_poly.entity_id
_entity_poly.type
_entity_poly.pdbx_seq_one_letter_code
_entity_poly.pdbx_strand_id
1 'polypeptide(L)' 'MTGTPLGEPGSGQHILHLVSSGAATSRADLVRELGLAPSTVSLRVQELVDAGLLTESGEGASRGGRRPRLLRVAAR' A
#
# COMPACT_ATOMS: atom_id res chain seq x y z
N MET A 1 -1.42 -6.81 -28.66
CA MET A 1 -0.63 -6.51 -27.44
C MET A 1 -1.54 -5.76 -26.48
N THR A 2 -2.44 -6.45 -25.78
CA THR A 2 -3.40 -5.81 -24.88
C THR A 2 -2.97 -6.15 -23.47
N GLY A 3 -2.19 -5.25 -22.86
CA GLY A 3 -1.91 -5.35 -21.44
C GLY A 3 -3.24 -5.25 -20.71
N THR A 4 -3.66 -6.34 -20.07
CA THR A 4 -4.71 -6.29 -19.05
C THR A 4 -4.26 -5.21 -18.06
N PRO A 5 -4.95 -4.06 -17.94
CA PRO A 5 -4.63 -3.13 -16.87
C PRO A 5 -4.77 -3.92 -15.58
N LEU A 6 -3.80 -3.78 -14.67
CA LEU A 6 -3.69 -4.53 -13.42
C LEU A 6 -4.96 -4.40 -12.55
N GLY A 7 -6.01 -5.15 -12.88
CA GLY A 7 -7.32 -5.13 -12.23
C GLY A 7 -7.98 -3.74 -12.14
N GLU A 8 -9.19 -3.73 -11.58
CA GLU A 8 -9.88 -2.50 -11.18
C GLU A 8 -8.95 -1.58 -10.35
N PRO A 9 -9.04 -0.25 -10.48
CA PRO A 9 -8.29 0.68 -9.65
C PRO A 9 -8.52 0.39 -8.16
N GLY A 10 -7.43 0.20 -7.42
CA GLY A 10 -7.47 -0.23 -6.01
C GLY A 10 -7.66 -1.72 -5.78
N SER A 11 -7.54 -2.55 -6.81
CA SER A 11 -7.37 -4.00 -6.63
C SER A 11 -6.11 -4.29 -5.81
N GLY A 12 -6.09 -5.42 -5.10
CA GLY A 12 -4.95 -5.81 -4.27
C GLY A 12 -3.64 -5.90 -5.07
N GLN A 13 -3.72 -6.37 -6.31
CA GLN A 13 -2.58 -6.45 -7.24
C GLN A 13 -2.02 -5.07 -7.60
N HIS A 14 -2.91 -4.11 -7.87
CA HIS A 14 -2.52 -2.73 -8.19
C HIS A 14 -1.84 -2.06 -6.98
N ILE A 15 -2.40 -2.23 -5.78
CA ILE A 15 -1.81 -1.71 -4.55
C ILE A 15 -0.41 -2.28 -4.33
N LEU A 16 -0.25 -3.60 -4.46
CA LEU A 16 1.06 -4.25 -4.32
C LEU A 16 2.06 -3.73 -5.34
N HIS A 17 1.64 -3.50 -6.58
CA HIS A 17 2.49 -2.94 -7.63
C HIS A 17 2.92 -1.50 -7.32
N LEU A 18 2.03 -0.65 -6.82
CA LEU A 18 2.37 0.73 -6.42
C LEU A 18 3.36 0.74 -5.24
N VAL A 19 3.20 -0.17 -4.28
CA VAL A 19 4.11 -0.26 -3.14
C VAL A 19 5.45 -0.88 -3.53
N SER A 20 5.47 -1.89 -4.40
CA SER A 20 6.70 -2.55 -4.85
C SER A 20 7.53 -1.67 -5.78
N SER A 21 6.89 -0.87 -6.63
CA SER A 21 7.55 0.12 -7.49
C SER A 21 8.02 1.36 -6.73
N GLY A 22 7.59 1.55 -5.48
CA GLY A 22 7.87 2.75 -4.69
C GLY A 22 7.02 3.96 -5.08
N ALA A 23 6.03 3.81 -5.96
CA ALA A 23 5.07 4.87 -6.31
C ALA A 23 4.20 5.28 -5.11
N ALA A 24 3.88 4.33 -4.23
CA ALA A 24 3.18 4.61 -2.98
C ALA A 24 3.88 3.96 -1.79
N THR A 25 4.35 4.77 -0.84
CA THR A 25 5.03 4.26 0.37
C THR A 25 4.16 4.32 1.61
N SER A 26 2.96 4.87 1.51
CA SER A 26 2.02 5.06 2.61
C SER A 26 0.57 4.91 2.15
N ARG A 27 -0.36 4.72 3.09
CA ARG A 27 -1.80 4.76 2.79
C ARG A 27 -2.24 6.09 2.18
N ALA A 28 -1.60 7.19 2.59
CA ALA A 28 -1.89 8.51 2.04
C ALA A 28 -1.46 8.62 0.58
N ASP A 29 -0.28 8.08 0.22
CA ASP A 29 0.15 8.02 -1.17
C ASP A 29 -0.80 7.14 -1.99
N LEU A 30 -1.20 5.98 -1.48
CA LEU A 30 -2.19 5.13 -2.15
C LEU A 30 -3.52 5.85 -2.41
N VAL A 31 -4.01 6.66 -1.46
CA VAL A 31 -5.21 7.48 -1.67
C VAL A 31 -5.00 8.49 -2.80
N ARG A 32 -3.83 9.13 -2.85
CA ARG A 32 -3.50 10.13 -3.88
C ARG A 32 -3.33 9.50 -5.26
N GLU A 33 -2.64 8.36 -5.34
CA GLU A 33 -2.37 7.64 -6.59
C GLU A 33 -3.63 6.94 -7.13
N LEU A 34 -4.45 6.36 -6.25
CA LEU A 34 -5.64 5.61 -6.66
C LEU A 34 -6.89 6.49 -6.78
N GLY A 35 -6.90 7.69 -6.18
CA GLY A 35 -8.07 8.57 -6.14
C GLY A 35 -9.26 8.00 -5.36
N LEU A 36 -9.02 6.99 -4.52
CA LEU A 36 -10.05 6.28 -3.77
C LEU A 36 -10.28 6.89 -2.40
N ALA A 37 -11.45 6.62 -1.82
CA ALA A 37 -11.74 7.01 -0.45
C ALA A 37 -10.71 6.42 0.53
N PRO A 38 -10.25 7.19 1.54
CA PRO A 38 -9.30 6.71 2.55
C PRO A 38 -9.76 5.44 3.27
N SER A 39 -11.07 5.29 3.48
CA SER A 39 -11.68 4.10 4.07
C SER A 39 -11.51 2.86 3.19
N THR A 40 -11.72 2.99 1.88
CA THR A 40 -11.52 1.92 0.90
C THR A 40 -10.06 1.50 0.84
N VAL A 41 -9.13 2.46 0.73
CA VAL A 41 -7.69 2.15 0.74
C VAL A 41 -7.28 1.48 2.04
N SER A 42 -7.76 1.97 3.19
CA SER A 42 -7.45 1.37 4.49
C SER A 42 -7.95 -0.06 4.59
N LEU A 43 -9.18 -0.35 4.13
CA LEU A 43 -9.75 -1.69 4.07
C LEU A 43 -8.89 -2.61 3.20
N ARG A 44 -8.56 -2.20 1.97
CA ARG A 44 -7.75 -3.00 1.04
C ARG A 44 -6.34 -3.26 1.54
N VAL A 45 -5.69 -2.25 2.10
CA VAL A 45 -4.37 -2.41 2.71
C VAL A 45 -4.46 -3.37 3.89
N GLN A 46 -5.49 -3.27 4.73
CA GLN A 46 -5.68 -4.18 5.85
C GLN A 46 -5.87 -5.63 5.39
N GLU A 47 -6.69 -5.88 4.36
CA GLU A 47 -6.86 -7.21 3.75
C GLU A 47 -5.52 -7.80 3.27
N LEU A 48 -4.69 -6.98 2.62
CA LEU A 48 -3.39 -7.43 2.12
C LEU A 48 -2.36 -7.67 3.23
N VAL A 49 -2.44 -6.89 4.30
CA VAL A 49 -1.61 -7.08 5.50
C VAL A 49 -1.99 -8.35 6.23
N ASP A 50 -3.30 -8.60 6.39
CA ASP A 50 -3.83 -9.82 6.99
C ASP A 50 -3.45 -11.07 6.16
N ALA A 51 -3.48 -10.94 4.84
CA ALA A 51 -3.01 -11.98 3.91
C ALA A 51 -1.47 -12.15 3.90
N GLY A 52 -0.71 -11.34 4.63
CA GLY A 52 0.75 -11.39 4.67
C GLY A 52 1.43 -10.94 3.36
N LEU A 53 0.72 -10.21 2.49
CA LEU A 53 1.24 -9.68 1.22
C LEU A 53 1.83 -8.28 1.39
N LEU A 54 1.34 -7.54 2.38
CA LEU A 54 1.83 -6.23 2.78
C LEU A 54 2.24 -6.24 4.25
N THR A 55 3.26 -5.45 4.57
CA THR A 55 3.66 -5.16 5.93
C THR A 55 3.58 -3.65 6.14
N GLU A 56 3.00 -3.27 7.26
CA GLU A 56 3.10 -1.92 7.77
C GLU A 56 4.17 -1.86 8.85
N SER A 57 5.33 -1.31 8.51
CA SER A 57 6.35 -1.07 9.53
C SER A 57 6.03 0.25 10.22
N GLY A 58 5.39 0.15 11.39
CA GLY A 58 5.29 1.25 12.35
C GLY A 58 6.54 1.44 13.21
N GLU A 59 7.48 0.49 13.17
CA GLU A 59 8.61 0.46 14.09
C GLU A 59 9.90 0.97 13.44
N GLY A 60 10.01 2.29 13.40
CA GLY A 60 11.32 2.87 13.64
C GLY A 60 11.58 2.81 15.14
N ALA A 61 12.40 1.88 15.61
CA ALA A 61 13.05 2.08 16.90
C ALA A 61 13.70 3.47 16.90
N SER A 62 13.49 4.22 18.00
CA SER A 62 14.13 5.49 18.36
C SER A 62 13.54 6.83 17.86
N ARG A 63 13.05 7.56 18.88
CA ARG A 63 13.42 8.95 19.25
C ARG A 63 13.11 10.06 18.23
N GLY A 64 11.98 10.75 18.48
CA GLY A 64 11.76 12.14 18.03
C GLY A 64 11.02 12.28 16.71
N GLY A 65 9.70 12.50 16.79
CA GLY A 65 8.87 12.95 15.67
C GLY A 65 7.86 11.93 15.14
N ARG A 66 6.74 12.44 14.61
CA ARG A 66 5.65 11.65 14.00
C ARG A 66 6.14 11.08 12.67
N ARG A 67 6.81 9.93 12.68
CA ARG A 67 7.25 9.25 11.46
C ARG A 67 6.03 8.72 10.68
N PRO A 68 6.00 8.89 9.35
CA PRO A 68 4.94 8.31 8.53
C PRO A 68 5.00 6.78 8.59
N ARG A 69 3.84 6.12 8.67
CA ARG A 69 3.72 4.66 8.54
C ARG A 69 4.13 4.27 7.12
N LEU A 70 5.18 3.46 7.00
CA LEU A 70 5.67 2.98 5.72
C LEU A 70 5.06 1.62 5.38
N LEU A 71 4.55 1.51 4.16
CA LEU A 71 4.08 0.27 3.54
C LEU A 71 5.24 -0.40 2.82
N ARG A 72 5.37 -1.71 3.00
CA ARG A 72 6.30 -2.54 2.21
C ARG A 72 5.61 -3.82 1.79
N VAL A 73 5.84 -4.25 0.56
CA VAL A 73 5.48 -5.61 0.12
C VAL A 73 6.25 -6.62 0.95
N ALA A 74 5.56 -7.63 1.46
CA ALA A 74 6.21 -8.76 2.11
C ALA A 74 7.02 -9.51 1.04
N ALA A 75 8.33 -9.55 1.20
CA ALA A 75 9.17 -10.41 0.38
C ALA A 75 8.88 -11.86 0.80
N ARG A 76 8.31 -12.64 -0.12
CA ARG A 76 8.04 -14.06 0.07
C ARG A 76 9.33 -14.86 0.19
#